data_AF-A0A953G0G1-F1
#
_entry.id   AF-A0A953G0G1-F1
#
_cell.length_a   1.000
_cell.length_b   1.000
_cell.length_c   1.000
_cell.angle_alpha   90.00
_cell.angle_beta   90.00
_cell.angle_gamma   90.00
#
_symmetry.space_group_name_H-M   'P 1'
#
loop_
_entity.id
_entity.type
_entity.pdbx_description
1 polymer ?
#
loop_
_entity_poly.entity_id
_entity_poly.type
_entity_poly.pdbx_seq_one_letter_code
_entity_poly.pdbx_strand_id
1 'polypeptide(L)'
;MEHPAFISSKAYQIFVTELGRHLATADSVFALPEPEPTAELRKLAGVFHTIKGGAGFFGLDRIAELSGLLEKRLADVADTDLRELRELFLQLKQASEPVFKLRES
;
A
#
# COMPACT_ATOMS: atom_id res chain seq x y z
N MET A 1 -9.16 -15.61 -11.76
CA MET A 1 -9.81 -16.60 -10.87
C MET A 1 -8.72 -17.11 -9.96
N GLU A 2 -8.57 -16.51 -8.79
CA GLU A 2 -7.53 -16.89 -7.81
C GLU A 2 -7.82 -18.29 -7.27
N HIS A 3 -6.89 -19.23 -7.41
CA HIS A 3 -7.10 -20.61 -6.98
C HIS A 3 -6.90 -20.71 -5.45
N PRO A 4 -7.77 -21.39 -4.68
CA PRO A 4 -7.73 -21.41 -3.21
C PRO A 4 -6.38 -21.84 -2.58
N ALA A 5 -5.60 -22.65 -3.29
CA ALA A 5 -4.27 -23.11 -2.84
C ALA A 5 -3.18 -22.03 -2.91
N PHE A 6 -3.39 -20.97 -3.70
CA PHE A 6 -2.42 -19.90 -3.89
C PHE A 6 -2.48 -18.85 -2.76
N ILE A 7 -3.70 -18.54 -2.29
CA ILE A 7 -3.99 -17.64 -1.17
C ILE A 7 -3.54 -18.24 0.18
N SER A 8 -3.54 -19.57 0.33
CA SER A 8 -3.03 -20.24 1.53
C SER A 8 -1.51 -20.45 1.53
N SER A 9 -0.81 -20.02 0.47
CA SER A 9 0.63 -20.20 0.39
C SER A 9 1.38 -19.38 1.44
N LYS A 10 2.49 -19.92 1.96
CA LYS A 10 3.36 -19.21 2.91
C LYS A 10 3.83 -17.86 2.37
N ALA A 11 4.08 -17.77 1.06
CA ALA A 11 4.48 -16.52 0.41
C ALA A 11 3.37 -15.45 0.48
N TYR A 12 2.12 -15.84 0.21
CA TYR A 12 0.98 -14.94 0.34
C TYR A 12 0.79 -14.48 1.79
N GLN A 13 0.89 -15.38 2.76
CA GLN A 13 0.75 -15.05 4.19
C GLN A 13 1.83 -14.06 4.67
N ILE A 14 3.06 -14.22 4.21
CA ILE A 14 4.15 -13.27 4.45
C ILE A 14 3.81 -11.92 3.82
N PHE A 15 3.37 -11.91 2.56
CA PHE A 15 2.97 -10.69 1.87
C PHE A 15 1.86 -9.94 2.60
N VAL A 16 0.79 -10.61 3.04
CA VAL A 16 -0.30 -9.97 3.80
C VAL A 16 0.20 -9.38 5.11
N THR A 17 1.14 -10.05 5.78
CA THR A 17 1.77 -9.54 7.01
C THR A 17 2.59 -8.27 6.73
N GLU A 18 3.42 -8.29 5.68
CA GLU A 18 4.21 -7.13 5.28
C GLU A 18 3.32 -5.98 4.78
N LEU A 19 2.24 -6.27 4.05
CA LEU A 19 1.25 -5.28 3.62
C LEU A 19 0.70 -4.52 4.83
N GLY A 20 0.28 -5.23 5.89
CA GLY A 20 -0.21 -4.59 7.12
C GLY A 20 0.83 -3.68 7.77
N ARG A 21 2.10 -4.13 7.85
CA ARG A 21 3.22 -3.35 8.42
C ARG A 21 3.52 -2.09 7.59
N HIS A 22 3.48 -2.22 6.27
CA HIS A 22 3.70 -1.11 5.35
C HIS A 22 2.56 -0.09 5.41
N LEU A 23 1.31 -0.53 5.45
CA LEU A 23 0.16 0.36 5.63
C LEU A 23 0.24 1.10 6.97
N ALA A 24 0.61 0.43 8.07
CA ALA A 24 0.79 1.10 9.37
C ALA A 24 1.89 2.17 9.33
N THR A 25 3.00 1.91 8.62
CA THR A 25 4.07 2.89 8.43
C THR A 25 3.55 4.11 7.65
N ALA A 26 2.82 3.89 6.56
CA ALA A 26 2.25 4.98 5.77
C ALA A 26 1.20 5.79 6.56
N ASP A 27 0.36 5.11 7.35
CA ASP A 27 -0.66 5.75 8.19
C ASP A 27 -0.02 6.71 9.21
N SER A 28 1.08 6.32 9.85
CA SER A 28 1.81 7.19 10.78
C SER A 28 2.36 8.46 10.12
N VAL A 29 2.81 8.38 8.87
CA VAL A 29 3.35 9.55 8.13
C VAL A 29 2.21 10.44 7.65
N PHE A 30 1.12 9.87 7.13
CA PHE A 30 -0.03 10.65 6.67
C PHE A 30 -0.83 11.31 7.80
N ALA A 31 -0.72 10.79 9.02
CA ALA A 31 -1.31 11.37 10.23
C ALA A 31 -0.57 12.63 10.71
N LEU A 32 0.67 12.88 10.26
CA LEU A 32 1.38 14.12 10.58
C LEU A 32 0.67 15.31 9.93
N PRO A 33 0.49 16.44 10.63
CA PRO A 33 -0.17 17.61 10.09
C PRO A 33 0.61 18.19 8.90
N GLU A 34 1.93 18.28 9.03
CA GLU A 34 2.88 18.72 8.00
C GLU A 34 4.07 17.74 7.97
N PRO A 35 3.99 16.62 7.23
CA PRO A 35 5.13 15.72 7.07
C PRO A 35 6.26 16.44 6.36
N GLU A 36 7.50 16.25 6.82
CA GLU A 36 8.67 16.86 6.20
C GLU A 36 8.75 16.43 4.73
N PRO A 37 8.53 17.33 3.75
CA PRO A 37 8.06 16.93 2.42
C PRO A 37 9.02 16.00 1.68
N THR A 38 10.31 16.02 2.01
CA THR A 38 11.32 15.43 1.12
C THR A 38 11.93 14.13 1.59
N ALA A 39 11.90 13.81 2.88
CA ALA A 39 12.51 12.58 3.39
C ALA A 39 11.46 11.48 3.64
N GLU A 40 10.39 11.82 4.37
CA GLU A 40 9.37 10.87 4.79
C GLU A 40 8.48 10.45 3.61
N LEU A 41 8.05 11.42 2.80
CA LEU A 41 7.25 11.14 1.60
C LEU A 41 8.03 10.34 0.55
N ARG A 42 9.32 10.63 0.35
CA ARG A 42 10.19 9.82 -0.54
C ARG A 42 10.37 8.40 -0.03
N LYS A 43 10.47 8.22 1.29
CA LYS A 43 10.51 6.87 1.89
C LYS A 43 9.22 6.11 1.63
N LEU A 44 8.06 6.79 1.66
CA LEU A 44 6.79 6.16 1.33
C LEU A 44 6.71 5.71 -0.14
N ALA A 45 7.33 6.42 -1.08
CA ALA A 45 7.37 5.96 -2.48
C ALA A 45 7.98 4.54 -2.59
N GLY A 46 9.07 4.26 -1.87
CA GLY A 46 9.66 2.92 -1.82
C GLY A 46 8.77 1.86 -1.11
N VAL A 47 8.00 2.27 -0.11
CA VAL A 47 7.00 1.41 0.54
C VAL A 47 5.92 1.01 -0.46
N PHE A 48 5.36 1.97 -1.18
CA PHE A 48 4.31 1.71 -2.17
C PHE A 48 4.82 0.94 -3.39
N HIS A 49 6.08 1.14 -3.80
CA HIS A 49 6.73 0.29 -4.80
C HIS A 49 6.73 -1.19 -4.39
N THR A 50 7.06 -1.46 -3.12
CA THR A 50 7.10 -2.83 -2.58
C THR A 50 5.69 -3.43 -2.53
N ILE A 51 4.71 -2.67 -2.07
CA ILE A 51 3.30 -3.12 -2.07
C ILE A 51 2.83 -3.41 -3.50
N LYS A 52 3.08 -2.50 -4.46
CA LYS A 52 2.71 -2.65 -5.87
C LYS A 52 3.26 -3.95 -6.45
N GLY A 53 4.54 -4.22 -6.26
CA GLY A 53 5.18 -5.44 -6.76
C GLY A 53 4.58 -6.72 -6.17
N GLY A 54 4.40 -6.75 -4.85
CA GLY A 54 3.80 -7.90 -4.17
C GLY A 54 2.33 -8.11 -4.57
N ALA A 55 1.53 -7.04 -4.58
CA ALA A 55 0.13 -7.10 -4.98
C ALA A 55 -0.02 -7.58 -6.43
N GLY A 56 0.81 -7.09 -7.35
CA GLY A 56 0.82 -7.54 -8.75
C GLY A 56 1.21 -9.02 -8.90
N PHE A 57 2.16 -9.50 -8.10
CA PHE A 57 2.54 -10.92 -8.09
C PHE A 57 1.39 -11.84 -7.63
N PHE A 58 0.54 -11.36 -6.71
CA PHE A 58 -0.60 -12.12 -6.17
C PHE A 58 -1.95 -11.78 -6.83
N GLY A 59 -1.96 -11.08 -7.98
CA GLY A 59 -3.21 -10.76 -8.71
C GLY A 59 -4.15 -9.78 -7.98
N LEU A 60 -3.65 -9.04 -7.00
CA LEU A 60 -4.41 -8.05 -6.23
C LEU A 60 -4.43 -6.71 -6.97
N ASP A 61 -5.03 -6.70 -8.17
CA ASP A 61 -4.92 -5.62 -9.15
C ASP A 61 -5.27 -4.24 -8.59
N ARG A 62 -6.35 -4.13 -7.79
CA ARG A 62 -6.77 -2.86 -7.21
C ARG A 62 -5.76 -2.31 -6.19
N ILE A 63 -5.14 -3.19 -5.41
CA ILE A 63 -4.10 -2.81 -4.44
C ILE A 63 -2.83 -2.40 -5.19
N ALA A 64 -2.47 -3.12 -6.26
CA ALA A 64 -1.33 -2.80 -7.11
C ALA A 64 -1.50 -1.44 -7.80
N GLU A 65 -2.67 -1.17 -8.36
CA GLU A 65 -3.02 0.10 -9.01
C GLU A 65 -2.89 1.29 -8.05
N LEU A 66 -3.59 1.23 -6.92
CA LEU A 66 -3.60 2.33 -5.93
C LEU A 66 -2.20 2.57 -5.35
N SER A 67 -1.42 1.52 -5.11
CA SER A 67 -0.03 1.64 -4.66
C SER A 67 0.86 2.28 -5.72
N GLY A 68 0.66 1.95 -7.00
CA GLY A 68 1.38 2.60 -8.10
C GLY A 68 1.06 4.09 -8.25
N LEU A 69 -0.19 4.49 -8.03
CA LEU A 69 -0.58 5.91 -8.03
C LEU A 69 0.10 6.66 -6.89
N LEU A 70 0.09 6.10 -5.68
CA LEU A 70 0.77 6.68 -4.51
C LEU A 70 2.29 6.78 -4.73
N GLU A 71 2.94 5.71 -5.22
CA GLU A 71 4.37 5.71 -5.57
C GLU A 71 4.71 6.84 -6.55
N LYS A 72 3.91 6.98 -7.63
CA LYS A 72 4.16 7.99 -8.66
C LYS A 72 4.01 9.41 -8.12
N ARG A 73 2.97 9.68 -7.33
CA ARG A 73 2.75 11.00 -6.73
C ARG A 73 3.86 11.34 -5.75
N LEU A 74 4.22 10.42 -4.87
CA LEU A 74 5.27 10.62 -3.87
C LEU A 74 6.69 10.73 -4.46
N ALA A 75 6.92 10.19 -5.67
CA ALA A 75 8.16 10.40 -6.41
C ALA A 75 8.29 11.83 -6.97
N ASP A 76 7.17 12.52 -7.19
CA ASP A 76 7.09 13.88 -7.73
C ASP A 76 6.57 14.89 -6.69
N VAL A 77 7.33 15.00 -5.59
CA VAL A 77 6.96 15.78 -4.38
C VAL A 77 6.66 17.26 -4.69
N ALA A 78 7.21 17.82 -5.77
CA ALA A 78 7.11 19.25 -6.08
C ALA A 78 5.69 19.74 -6.39
N ASP A 79 4.80 18.84 -6.83
CA ASP A 79 3.42 19.16 -7.25
C ASP A 79 2.37 18.30 -6.50
N THR A 80 2.74 17.73 -5.35
CA THR A 80 1.87 16.77 -4.68
C THR A 80 0.93 17.43 -3.67
N ASP A 81 -0.39 17.23 -3.85
CA ASP A 81 -1.39 17.59 -2.85
C ASP A 81 -1.49 16.49 -1.77
N LEU A 82 -1.18 16.83 -0.52
CA LEU A 82 -1.34 15.93 0.63
C LEU A 82 -2.78 15.43 0.81
N ARG A 83 -3.79 16.19 0.37
CA ARG A 83 -5.19 15.73 0.39
C ARG A 83 -5.41 14.59 -0.59
N GLU A 84 -4.95 14.72 -1.83
CA GLU A 84 -5.02 13.66 -2.84
C GLU A 84 -4.31 12.39 -2.35
N LEU A 85 -3.11 12.53 -1.78
CA LEU A 85 -2.37 11.38 -1.23
C LEU A 85 -3.14 10.66 -0.11
N ARG A 86 -3.76 11.42 0.80
CA ARG A 86 -4.56 10.85 1.90
C ARG A 86 -5.81 10.13 1.37
N GLU A 87 -6.46 10.68 0.35
CA GLU A 87 -7.62 10.05 -0.29
C GLU A 87 -7.24 8.74 -0.99
N LEU A 88 -6.17 8.74 -1.78
CA LEU A 88 -5.64 7.54 -2.43
C LEU A 88 -5.23 6.48 -1.39
N PHE A 89 -4.60 6.91 -0.30
CA PHE A 89 -4.21 6.02 0.78
C PHE A 89 -5.42 5.42 1.51
N LEU A 90 -6.48 6.19 1.73
CA LEU A 90 -7.73 5.69 2.30
C LEU A 90 -8.36 4.62 1.39
N GLN A 91 -8.40 4.85 0.07
CA GLN A 91 -8.89 3.86 -0.89
C GLN A 91 -8.05 2.58 -0.87
N LEU A 92 -6.72 2.71 -0.74
CA LEU A 92 -5.83 1.55 -0.63
C LEU A 92 -6.10 0.74 0.64
N LYS A 93 -6.34 1.39 1.78
CA LYS A 93 -6.73 0.71 3.02
C LYS A 93 -8.01 -0.08 2.85
N GLN A 94 -9.05 0.53 2.27
CA GLN A 94 -10.33 -0.13 2.00
C GLN A 94 -10.16 -1.33 1.07
N ALA A 95 -9.36 -1.21 0.01
CA ALA A 95 -9.07 -2.31 -0.91
C ALA A 95 -8.31 -3.47 -0.23
N SER A 96 -7.57 -3.19 0.85
CA SER A 96 -6.79 -4.18 1.59
C SER A 96 -7.58 -4.91 2.68
N GLU A 97 -8.72 -4.38 3.13
CA GLU A 97 -9.53 -4.99 4.20
C GLU A 97 -9.95 -6.45 3.92
N PRO A 98 -10.43 -6.82 2.72
CA PRO A 98 -10.82 -8.20 2.44
C PRO A 98 -9.63 -9.16 2.55
N VAL A 99 -8.42 -8.71 2.17
CA VAL A 99 -7.19 -9.50 2.22
C VAL A 99 -6.80 -9.83 3.66
N PHE A 100 -7.01 -8.91 4.60
CA PHE A 100 -6.74 -9.15 6.01
C PHE A 100 -7.76 -10.09 6.66
N LYS A 101 -9.04 -9.98 6.31
CA LYS A 101 -10.10 -10.85 6.86
C LYS A 101 -9.91 -12.32 6.47
N LEU A 102 -9.38 -12.58 5.27
CA LEU A 102 -9.06 -13.93 4.80
C LEU A 102 -7.89 -14.61 5.55
N ARG A 103 -7.09 -13.86 6.32
CA ARG A 103 -6.02 -14.41 7.16
C ARG A 103 -6.54 -14.91 8.52
N GLU A 104 -7.61 -14.30 9.03
CA GLU A 104 -8.15 -14.59 10.36
C GLU A 104 -9.21 -15.71 10.37
N SER A 105 -9.56 -16.22 9.18
CA SER A 105 -10.50 -17.34 8.97
C SER A 105 -9.76 -18.65 8.72
#